data_AF-A0A955NIX7-F1
#
_entry.id   AF-A0A955NIX7-F1
#
_cell.length_a   1.000
_cell.length_b   1.000
_cell.length_c   1.000
_cell.angle_alpha   90.00
_cell.angle_beta   90.00
_cell.angle_gamma   90.00
#
_symmetry.space_group_name_H-M   'P 1'
#
loop_
_entity.id
_entity.type
_entity.pdbx_description
1 polymer ?
#
loop_
_entity_poly.entity_id
_entity_poly.type
_entity_poly.pdbx_seq_one_letter_code
_entity_poly.pdbx_strand_id
1 'polypeptide(L)'
;MPKKGPLVFLVVGLSAVPAYADGIIMEWVIAAGAIVAVPITLFIVLVEGCVATWVLRIPFLKAAVVTFSANLVSTLSGIPLMLFERWIFYGVVPKDLHLYFKYYFIASILTYLFFLIVTIFFEWIVWRGWLNSANQSYLTKKLWKSLVLGNVLTYAVLCPLHYLFTSPAANVDELTSDTTWAREPTTSVLYIDSETQFLNRIQTNGVERETMVPFSMKEYFLSEDLETCVYRGTDGNLYHYNASLGKQSLLTEEISEAFNQSATAENKKLAAFVELEGPTPTLEVVPV
;
A
#
# COMPACT_ATOMS: atom_id res chain seq x y z
N MET A 1 20.93 52.55 17.29
CA MET A 1 20.65 52.30 15.86
C MET A 1 20.25 50.84 15.68
N PRO A 2 18.98 50.52 15.37
CA PRO A 2 18.60 49.12 15.14
C PRO A 2 19.00 48.74 13.71
N LYS A 3 19.97 47.83 13.57
CA LYS A 3 20.23 47.12 12.32
C LYS A 3 19.02 46.22 12.04
N LYS A 4 18.25 46.57 11.01
CA LYS A 4 17.24 45.70 10.41
C LYS A 4 17.96 44.47 9.85
N GLY A 5 17.66 43.29 10.38
CA GLY A 5 18.03 42.03 9.74
C GLY A 5 17.08 41.73 8.58
N PRO A 6 17.54 41.13 7.47
CA PRO A 6 16.64 40.62 6.45
C PRO A 6 16.01 39.32 6.98
N LEU A 7 14.72 39.37 7.27
CA LEU A 7 13.90 38.19 7.57
C LEU A 7 12.90 38.05 6.42
N VAL A 8 13.40 37.60 5.28
CA VAL A 8 12.57 37.22 4.13
C VAL A 8 13.27 36.08 3.40
N PHE A 9 12.47 35.09 3.02
CA PHE A 9 12.76 33.93 2.15
C PHE A 9 13.31 32.67 2.82
N LEU A 10 12.39 31.80 3.25
CA LEU A 10 12.45 30.37 2.90
C LEU A 10 11.07 29.67 3.03
N VAL A 11 10.04 30.17 2.36
CA VAL A 11 8.81 29.40 2.09
C VAL A 11 8.32 29.72 0.67
N VAL A 12 9.20 29.63 -0.33
CA VAL A 12 8.83 29.53 -1.75
C VAL A 12 10.02 28.87 -2.44
N GLY A 13 10.02 27.55 -2.53
CA GLY A 13 11.19 26.83 -3.04
C GLY A 13 10.92 25.41 -3.51
N LEU A 14 9.69 25.07 -3.89
CA LEU A 14 9.40 23.82 -4.62
C LEU A 14 8.31 23.96 -5.71
N SER A 15 7.79 25.17 -5.99
CA SER A 15 6.84 25.38 -7.09
C SER A 15 7.56 25.78 -8.38
N ALA A 16 8.34 24.85 -8.94
CA ALA A 16 8.77 24.92 -10.33
C ALA A 16 8.71 23.52 -10.96
N VAL A 17 7.57 22.85 -10.77
CA VAL A 17 7.15 21.76 -11.65
C VAL A 17 5.77 22.16 -12.15
N PRO A 18 5.51 22.15 -13.47
CA PRO A 18 4.22 22.57 -14.01
C PRO A 18 3.16 21.53 -13.63
N ALA A 19 2.52 21.72 -12.48
CA ALA A 19 1.35 20.94 -12.03
C ALA A 19 0.05 21.33 -12.76
N TYR A 20 0.17 21.83 -13.99
CA TYR A 20 -0.98 22.23 -14.82
C TYR A 20 -1.54 21.08 -15.66
N ALA A 21 -1.03 19.86 -15.53
CA ALA A 21 -1.50 18.71 -16.31
C ALA A 21 -2.81 18.10 -15.76
N ASP A 22 -3.14 18.27 -14.47
CA ASP A 22 -4.26 17.55 -13.81
C ASP A 22 -5.34 18.45 -13.18
N GLY A 23 -5.46 19.72 -13.57
CA GLY A 23 -6.53 20.60 -13.06
C GLY A 23 -6.43 20.93 -11.56
N ILE A 24 -5.27 20.69 -10.94
CA ILE A 24 -5.01 21.05 -9.54
C ILE A 24 -4.80 22.57 -9.48
N ILE A 25 -5.80 23.28 -8.96
CA ILE A 25 -5.72 24.71 -8.72
C ILE A 25 -4.85 24.94 -7.47
N MET A 26 -3.60 25.35 -7.70
CA MET A 26 -2.58 25.48 -6.66
C MET A 26 -2.98 26.45 -5.55
N GLU A 27 -3.75 27.48 -5.87
CA GLU A 27 -4.29 28.44 -4.90
C GLU A 27 -5.19 27.76 -3.86
N TRP A 28 -6.04 26.82 -4.29
CA TRP A 28 -6.90 26.06 -3.39
C TRP A 28 -6.10 25.10 -2.51
N VAL A 29 -5.05 24.48 -3.06
CA VAL A 29 -4.15 23.61 -2.29
C VAL A 29 -3.40 24.41 -1.22
N ILE A 30 -2.88 25.59 -1.57
CA ILE A 30 -2.22 26.48 -0.62
C ILE A 30 -3.21 26.97 0.43
N ALA A 31 -4.42 27.38 0.04
CA ALA A 31 -5.45 27.85 0.97
C ALA A 31 -5.88 26.74 1.95
N ALA A 32 -6.16 25.54 1.45
CA ALA A 32 -6.49 24.38 2.27
C ALA A 32 -5.33 24.00 3.19
N GLY A 33 -4.10 24.00 2.68
CA GLY A 33 -2.90 23.76 3.46
C GLY A 33 -2.73 24.78 4.59
N ALA A 34 -2.97 26.07 4.33
CA ALA A 34 -2.91 27.11 5.33
C ALA A 34 -4.00 26.98 6.41
N ILE A 35 -5.23 26.62 6.02
CA ILE A 35 -6.35 26.39 6.95
C ILE A 35 -6.03 25.28 7.95
N VAL A 36 -5.27 24.27 7.55
CA VAL A 36 -4.87 23.16 8.43
C VAL A 36 -3.57 23.48 9.18
N ALA A 37 -2.56 24.00 8.50
CA ALA A 37 -1.25 24.23 9.07
C ALA A 37 -1.26 25.33 10.15
N VAL A 38 -1.97 26.44 9.93
CA VAL A 38 -1.94 27.58 10.86
C VAL A 38 -2.48 27.20 12.25
N PRO A 39 -3.65 26.55 12.40
CA PRO A 39 -4.13 26.10 13.71
C PRO A 39 -3.19 25.11 14.39
N ILE A 40 -2.60 24.17 13.64
CA ILE A 40 -1.67 23.19 14.18
C ILE A 40 -0.39 23.88 14.68
N THR A 41 0.21 24.75 13.87
CA THR A 41 1.40 25.51 14.28
C THR A 41 1.10 26.41 15.48
N LEU A 42 -0.06 27.05 15.51
CA LEU A 42 -0.46 27.88 16.66
C LEU A 42 -0.58 27.03 17.93
N PHE A 43 -1.25 25.87 17.85
CA PHE A 43 -1.36 24.94 18.97
C PHE A 43 0.02 24.51 19.49
N ILE A 44 0.92 24.10 18.58
CA ILE A 44 2.28 23.68 18.94
C ILE A 44 3.03 24.82 19.63
N VAL A 45 3.06 26.02 19.02
CA VAL A 45 3.76 27.18 19.57
C VAL A 45 3.22 27.59 20.93
N LEU A 46 1.91 27.50 21.15
CA LEU A 46 1.30 27.78 22.45
C LEU A 46 1.73 26.78 23.52
N VAL A 47 1.62 25.48 23.25
CA VAL A 47 1.96 24.41 24.21
C VAL A 47 3.44 24.41 24.51
N GLU A 48 4.29 24.34 23.49
CA GLU A 48 5.74 24.27 23.64
C GLU A 48 6.31 25.59 24.17
N GLY A 49 5.77 26.73 23.74
CA GLY A 49 6.13 28.04 24.28
C GLY A 49 5.82 28.16 25.77
N CYS A 50 4.67 27.64 26.22
CA CYS A 50 4.30 27.57 27.64
C CYS A 50 5.27 26.66 28.42
N VAL A 51 5.59 25.47 27.89
CA VAL A 51 6.55 24.55 28.50
C VAL A 51 7.93 25.19 28.61
N ALA A 52 8.41 25.83 27.55
CA ALA A 52 9.68 26.53 27.54
C ALA A 52 9.71 27.70 28.54
N THR A 53 8.61 28.46 28.62
CA THR A 53 8.45 29.51 29.63
C THR A 53 8.57 28.95 31.04
N TRP A 54 7.89 27.84 31.32
CA TRP A 54 7.88 27.20 32.63
C TRP A 54 9.24 26.59 33.00
N VAL A 55 9.85 25.82 32.10
CA VAL A 55 11.09 25.07 32.36
C VAL A 55 12.32 25.98 32.32
N LEU A 56 12.40 26.90 31.36
CA LEU A 56 13.55 27.76 31.14
C LEU A 56 13.43 29.11 31.86
N ARG A 57 12.23 29.47 32.34
CA ARG A 57 11.93 30.78 32.97
C ARG A 57 12.19 31.97 32.04
N ILE A 58 11.91 31.79 30.76
CA ILE A 58 12.00 32.82 29.71
C ILE A 58 10.61 33.42 29.49
N PRO A 59 10.46 34.73 29.23
CA PRO A 59 9.16 35.31 28.90
C PRO A 59 8.49 34.62 27.71
N PHE A 60 7.19 34.35 27.82
CA PHE A 60 6.42 33.59 26.83
C PHE A 60 6.58 34.11 25.42
N LEU A 61 6.50 35.42 25.18
CA LEU A 61 6.63 35.98 23.84
C LEU A 61 7.98 35.63 23.19
N LYS A 62 9.07 35.60 23.96
CA LYS A 62 10.39 35.21 23.44
C LYS A 62 10.43 33.71 23.17
N ALA A 63 9.91 32.90 24.09
CA ALA A 63 9.84 31.45 23.92
C ALA A 63 9.00 31.08 22.68
N ALA A 64 7.84 31.68 22.51
CA ALA A 64 6.94 31.47 21.38
C ALA A 64 7.60 31.80 20.03
N VAL A 65 8.35 32.91 19.92
CA VAL A 65 9.07 33.28 18.68
C VAL A 65 10.16 32.26 18.34
N VAL A 66 10.89 31.78 19.34
CA VAL A 66 11.95 30.78 19.14
C VAL A 66 11.33 29.43 18.79
N THR A 67 10.28 29.00 19.51
CA THR A 67 9.52 27.78 19.21
C THR A 67 8.93 27.82 17.80
N PHE A 68 8.35 28.95 17.37
CA PHE A 68 7.85 29.11 16.01
C PHE A 68 8.97 28.96 14.97
N SER A 69 10.11 29.62 15.19
CA SER A 69 11.29 29.47 14.32
C SER A 69 11.80 28.03 14.30
N ALA A 70 11.83 27.36 15.45
CA ALA A 70 12.27 25.98 15.59
C ALA A 70 11.34 25.01 14.83
N ASN A 71 10.02 25.23 14.93
CA ASN A 71 9.01 24.47 14.20
C ASN A 71 9.06 24.71 12.68
N LEU A 72 9.33 25.94 12.25
CA LEU A 72 9.57 26.21 10.83
C LEU A 72 10.80 25.46 10.32
N VAL A 73 11.90 25.47 11.06
CA VAL A 73 13.10 24.71 10.67
C VAL A 73 12.86 23.20 10.75
N SER A 74 12.08 22.73 11.73
CA SER A 74 11.76 21.31 11.86
C SER A 74 10.87 20.80 10.72
N THR A 75 10.22 21.65 9.90
CA THR A 75 9.61 21.15 8.64
C THR A 75 10.62 20.48 7.70
N LEU A 76 11.92 20.80 7.80
CA LEU A 76 12.98 20.08 7.09
C LEU A 76 13.11 18.61 7.53
N SER A 77 12.63 18.27 8.73
CA SER A 77 12.50 16.87 9.17
C SER A 77 11.50 16.07 8.34
N GLY A 78 10.68 16.72 7.53
CA GLY A 78 9.82 16.06 6.54
C GLY A 78 10.61 15.20 5.55
N ILE A 79 11.82 15.62 5.14
CA ILE A 79 12.65 14.84 4.21
C ILE A 79 13.05 13.48 4.79
N PRO A 80 13.73 13.40 5.96
CA PRO A 80 14.06 12.11 6.56
C PRO A 80 12.81 11.32 6.95
N LEU A 81 11.72 11.99 7.35
CA LEU A 81 10.45 11.32 7.62
C LEU A 81 9.91 10.60 6.38
N MET A 82 9.84 11.27 5.23
CA MET A 82 9.36 10.66 3.98
C MET A 82 10.20 9.46 3.54
N LEU A 83 11.52 9.52 3.73
CA LEU A 83 12.41 8.39 3.44
C LEU A 83 12.14 7.21 4.39
N PHE A 84 11.94 7.49 5.67
CA PHE A 84 11.65 6.47 6.69
C PHE A 84 10.27 5.86 6.50
N GLU A 85 9.25 6.68 6.24
CA GLU A 85 7.89 6.25 5.94
C GLU A 85 7.87 5.36 4.71
N ARG A 86 8.57 5.76 3.63
CA ARG A 86 8.72 4.92 2.44
C ARG A 86 9.37 3.58 2.78
N TRP A 87 10.41 3.58 3.61
CA TRP A 87 11.06 2.35 4.02
C TRP A 87 10.14 1.44 4.86
N ILE A 88 9.39 2.00 5.82
CA ILE A 88 8.42 1.23 6.61
C ILE A 88 7.32 0.66 5.72
N PHE A 89 6.59 1.51 4.99
CA PHE A 89 5.37 1.09 4.31
C PHE A 89 5.63 0.27 3.04
N TYR A 90 6.77 0.46 2.36
CA TYR A 90 7.10 -0.35 1.18
C TYR A 90 8.08 -1.50 1.47
N GLY A 91 8.89 -1.39 2.51
CA GLY A 91 9.94 -2.36 2.82
C GLY A 91 9.59 -3.32 3.96
N VAL A 92 8.74 -2.92 4.91
CA VAL A 92 8.47 -3.68 6.13
C VAL A 92 7.02 -4.12 6.23
N VAL A 93 6.06 -3.22 5.93
CA VAL A 93 4.63 -3.55 5.98
C VAL A 93 4.28 -4.49 4.83
N PRO A 94 3.63 -5.64 5.11
CA PRO A 94 3.20 -6.56 4.05
C PRO A 94 2.26 -5.88 3.05
N LYS A 95 2.36 -6.27 1.78
CA LYS A 95 1.50 -5.77 0.70
C LYS A 95 0.13 -6.44 0.68
N ASP A 96 0.00 -7.60 1.33
CA ASP A 96 -1.29 -8.26 1.54
C ASP A 96 -2.22 -7.32 2.31
N LEU A 97 -3.45 -7.18 1.82
CA LEU A 97 -4.40 -6.19 2.34
C LEU A 97 -4.74 -6.46 3.81
N HIS A 98 -5.02 -7.71 4.18
CA HIS A 98 -5.37 -8.05 5.55
C HIS A 98 -4.20 -7.76 6.52
N LEU A 99 -3.00 -8.18 6.14
CA LEU A 99 -1.79 -7.91 6.94
C LEU A 99 -1.45 -6.41 6.98
N TYR A 100 -1.66 -5.66 5.90
CA TYR A 100 -1.44 -4.22 5.85
C TYR A 100 -2.25 -3.51 6.93
N PHE A 101 -3.56 -3.77 7.02
CA PHE A 101 -4.43 -3.16 8.04
C PHE A 101 -4.02 -3.54 9.46
N LYS A 102 -3.64 -4.80 9.66
CA LYS A 102 -3.15 -5.30 10.96
C LYS A 102 -1.88 -4.58 11.43
N TYR A 103 -0.95 -4.31 10.52
CA TYR A 103 0.34 -3.69 10.84
C TYR A 103 0.34 -2.16 10.71
N TYR A 104 -0.68 -1.55 10.12
CA TYR A 104 -0.78 -0.10 9.90
C TYR A 104 -0.64 0.71 11.20
N PHE A 105 -1.31 0.27 12.27
CA PHE A 105 -1.23 0.93 13.57
C PHE A 105 0.21 0.94 14.13
N ILE A 106 0.89 -0.21 14.07
CA ILE A 106 2.27 -0.35 14.55
C ILE A 106 3.21 0.49 13.68
N ALA A 107 3.06 0.43 12.36
CA ALA A 107 3.80 1.25 11.41
C ALA A 107 3.64 2.75 11.71
N SER A 108 2.41 3.20 11.98
CA SER A 108 2.11 4.58 12.35
C SER A 108 2.82 5.00 13.64
N ILE A 109 2.79 4.17 14.68
CA ILE A 109 3.51 4.44 15.94
C ILE A 109 5.02 4.61 15.70
N LEU A 110 5.62 3.70 14.93
CA LEU A 110 7.06 3.76 14.62
C LEU A 110 7.41 5.03 13.84
N THR A 111 6.58 5.39 12.87
CA THR A 111 6.72 6.63 12.09
C THR A 111 6.62 7.86 12.99
N TYR A 112 5.64 7.94 13.90
CA TYR A 112 5.52 9.05 14.85
C TYR A 112 6.70 9.14 15.82
N LEU A 113 7.19 8.00 16.32
CA LEU A 113 8.35 7.97 17.21
C LEU A 113 9.61 8.47 16.50
N PHE A 114 9.83 8.04 15.25
CA PHE A 114 10.93 8.53 14.45
C PHE A 114 10.80 10.04 14.19
N PHE A 115 9.61 10.50 13.83
CA PHE A 115 9.34 11.91 13.60
C PHE A 115 9.60 12.77 14.85
N LEU A 116 9.20 12.30 16.03
CA LEU A 116 9.46 12.96 17.31
C LEU A 116 10.97 13.13 17.55
N ILE A 117 11.76 12.08 17.31
CA ILE A 117 13.21 12.11 17.52
C ILE A 117 13.88 13.14 16.60
N VAL A 118 13.52 13.13 15.31
CA VAL A 118 14.11 14.05 14.33
C VAL A 118 13.68 15.50 14.62
N THR A 119 12.42 15.72 15.02
CA THR A 119 11.92 17.05 15.39
C THR A 119 12.70 17.62 16.57
N ILE A 120 12.83 16.86 17.67
CA ILE A 120 13.61 17.27 18.84
C ILE A 120 15.06 17.63 18.45
N PHE A 121 15.67 16.89 17.52
CA PHE A 121 17.02 17.17 17.05
C PHE A 121 17.13 18.54 16.35
N PHE A 122 16.25 18.84 15.39
CA PHE A 122 16.26 20.14 14.70
C PHE A 122 15.93 21.30 15.63
N GLU A 123 14.94 21.12 16.51
CA GLU A 123 14.56 22.15 17.47
C GLU A 123 15.67 22.44 18.48
N TRP A 124 16.40 21.40 18.91
CA TRP A 124 17.55 21.57 19.79
C TRP A 124 18.64 22.42 19.14
N ILE A 125 18.91 22.26 17.85
CA ILE A 125 19.88 23.09 17.12
C ILE A 125 19.46 24.56 17.17
N VAL A 126 18.19 24.85 16.86
CA VAL A 126 17.65 26.22 16.83
C VAL A 126 17.68 26.86 18.22
N TRP A 127 17.15 26.16 19.23
CA TRP A 127 17.12 26.64 20.61
C TRP A 127 18.50 26.83 21.20
N ARG A 128 19.43 25.90 20.94
CA ARG A 128 20.81 26.02 21.40
C ARG A 128 21.52 27.21 20.75
N GLY A 129 21.33 27.40 19.44
CA GLY A 129 21.83 28.58 18.72
C GLY A 129 21.34 29.88 19.36
N TRP A 130 20.03 29.98 19.59
CA TRP A 130 19.43 31.15 20.23
C TRP A 130 19.92 31.38 21.66
N LEU A 131 19.98 30.34 22.51
CA LEU A 131 20.49 30.45 23.89
C LEU A 131 21.94 30.92 23.92
N ASN A 132 22.78 30.46 22.98
CA ASN A 132 24.15 30.91 22.88
C ASN A 132 24.22 32.39 22.47
N SER A 133 23.46 32.81 21.45
CA SER A 133 23.39 34.21 21.02
C SER A 133 22.83 35.15 22.09
N ALA A 134 21.97 34.65 22.98
CA ALA A 134 21.39 35.40 24.09
C ALA A 134 22.26 35.41 25.36
N ASN A 135 23.47 34.82 25.33
CA ASN A 135 24.32 34.61 26.52
C ASN A 135 23.63 33.81 27.65
N GLN A 136 22.76 32.87 27.29
CA GLN A 136 21.99 32.01 28.19
C GLN A 136 22.38 30.52 28.09
N SER A 137 23.61 30.23 27.68
CA SER A 137 24.11 28.86 27.49
C SER A 137 24.00 27.97 28.74
N TYR A 138 23.95 28.56 29.94
CA TYR A 138 23.73 27.84 31.20
C TYR A 138 22.37 27.10 31.27
N LEU A 139 21.38 27.50 30.45
CA LEU A 139 20.07 26.85 30.38
C LEU A 139 20.05 25.59 29.51
N THR A 140 21.12 25.27 28.79
CA THR A 140 21.19 24.12 27.86
C THR A 140 20.85 22.79 28.54
N LYS A 141 21.18 22.61 29.83
CA LYS A 141 20.81 21.40 30.58
C LYS A 141 19.29 21.27 30.76
N LYS A 142 18.59 22.38 30.93
CA LYS A 142 17.12 22.42 31.08
C LYS A 142 16.41 22.39 29.72
N LEU A 143 17.10 22.79 28.65
CA LEU A 143 16.57 22.78 27.29
C LEU A 143 16.08 21.38 26.90
N TRP A 144 16.86 20.33 27.17
CA TRP A 144 16.45 18.96 26.84
C TRP A 144 15.11 18.58 27.48
N LYS A 145 14.95 18.88 28.77
CA LYS A 145 13.69 18.64 29.49
C LYS A 145 12.52 19.43 28.87
N SER A 146 12.77 20.68 28.49
CA SER A 146 11.77 21.52 27.85
C SER A 146 11.32 20.96 26.50
N LEU A 147 12.27 20.58 25.64
CA LEU A 147 11.99 20.08 24.30
C LEU A 147 11.25 18.75 24.35
N VAL A 148 11.76 17.79 25.13
CA VAL A 148 11.12 16.48 25.29
C VAL A 148 9.70 16.62 25.84
N LEU A 149 9.52 17.41 26.91
CA LEU A 149 8.20 17.58 27.50
C LEU A 149 7.23 18.30 26.56
N GLY A 150 7.69 19.36 25.88
CA GLY A 150 6.88 20.11 24.93
C GLY A 150 6.39 19.23 23.78
N ASN A 151 7.33 18.53 23.12
CA ASN A 151 7.01 17.65 22.01
C ASN A 151 6.15 16.45 22.43
N VAL A 152 6.40 15.84 23.60
CA VAL A 152 5.54 14.75 24.10
C VAL A 152 4.10 15.23 24.31
N LEU A 153 3.91 16.43 24.88
CA LEU A 153 2.57 16.99 25.08
C LEU A 153 1.86 17.33 23.77
N THR A 154 2.57 17.88 22.78
CA THR A 154 1.99 18.17 21.47
C THR A 154 1.66 16.89 20.71
N TYR A 155 2.56 15.90 20.70
CA TYR A 155 2.35 14.61 20.02
C TYR A 155 1.28 13.76 20.70
N ALA A 156 1.11 13.84 22.02
CA ALA A 156 0.02 13.16 22.72
C ALA A 156 -1.38 13.58 22.23
N VAL A 157 -1.50 14.76 21.64
CA VAL A 157 -2.75 15.26 21.05
C VAL A 157 -2.74 15.08 19.52
N LEU A 158 -1.65 15.45 18.86
CA LEU A 158 -1.58 15.48 17.40
C LEU A 158 -1.47 14.09 16.78
N CYS A 159 -0.76 13.13 17.39
CA CYS A 159 -0.62 11.78 16.82
C CYS A 159 -1.95 11.02 16.81
N PRO A 160 -2.76 10.98 17.89
CA PRO A 160 -4.09 10.39 17.83
C PRO A 160 -4.98 11.08 16.81
N LEU A 161 -4.97 12.42 16.75
CA LEU A 161 -5.77 13.18 15.81
C LEU A 161 -5.38 12.84 14.36
N HIS A 162 -4.09 12.84 14.03
CA HIS A 162 -3.58 12.46 12.72
C HIS A 162 -3.97 11.02 12.38
N TYR A 163 -3.77 10.08 13.31
CA TYR A 163 -4.15 8.68 13.10
C TYR A 163 -5.64 8.55 12.80
N LEU A 164 -6.53 9.23 13.51
CA LEU A 164 -7.97 9.18 13.23
C LEU A 164 -8.32 9.71 11.83
N PHE A 165 -7.60 10.72 11.33
CA PHE A 165 -7.82 11.26 9.99
C PHE A 165 -7.19 10.45 8.86
N THR A 166 -6.08 9.74 9.11
CA THR A 166 -5.35 8.99 8.07
C THR A 166 -5.57 7.49 8.13
N SER A 167 -6.08 6.98 9.25
CA SER A 167 -6.37 5.56 9.39
C SER A 167 -7.43 5.13 8.36
N PRO A 168 -7.34 3.90 7.84
CA PRO A 168 -8.37 3.36 6.96
C PRO A 168 -9.75 3.38 7.64
N ALA A 169 -10.75 3.93 6.96
CA ALA A 169 -12.07 4.21 7.54
C ALA A 169 -12.91 2.97 7.90
N ALA A 170 -12.58 1.80 7.35
CA ALA A 170 -13.27 0.54 7.62
C ALA A 170 -12.24 -0.56 7.77
N ASN A 171 -12.41 -1.45 8.76
CA ASN A 171 -11.62 -2.67 8.79
C ASN A 171 -12.14 -3.61 7.69
N VAL A 172 -11.26 -4.31 6.97
CA VAL A 172 -11.68 -5.28 5.94
C VAL A 172 -12.59 -6.36 6.54
N ASP A 173 -12.35 -6.70 7.81
CA ASP A 173 -13.18 -7.65 8.57
C ASP A 173 -14.62 -7.14 8.83
N GLU A 174 -14.87 -5.83 8.75
CA GLU A 174 -16.22 -5.24 8.88
C GLU A 174 -17.00 -5.29 7.57
N LEU A 175 -16.29 -5.32 6.43
CA LEU A 175 -16.89 -5.39 5.10
C LEU A 175 -17.19 -6.83 4.69
N THR A 176 -16.46 -7.81 5.23
CA THR A 176 -16.65 -9.23 4.94
C THR A 176 -16.03 -10.09 6.03
N SER A 177 -16.78 -11.10 6.50
CA SER A 177 -16.31 -12.09 7.46
C SER A 177 -15.27 -13.05 6.86
N ASP A 178 -15.19 -13.11 5.53
CA ASP A 178 -14.20 -13.88 4.79
C ASP A 178 -13.30 -12.92 3.98
N THR A 179 -12.02 -12.83 4.35
CA THR A 179 -11.01 -12.02 3.66
C THR A 179 -10.09 -12.87 2.76
N THR A 180 -10.40 -14.16 2.57
CA THR A 180 -9.61 -15.06 1.72
C THR A 180 -9.60 -14.66 0.25
N TRP A 181 -10.61 -13.93 -0.23
CA TRP A 181 -10.63 -13.34 -1.58
C TRP A 181 -9.62 -12.20 -1.78
N ALA A 182 -9.21 -11.54 -0.69
CA ALA A 182 -8.26 -10.42 -0.71
C ALA A 182 -6.82 -10.86 -0.42
N ARG A 183 -6.65 -12.05 0.18
CA ARG A 183 -5.39 -12.80 0.13
C ARG A 183 -5.27 -13.28 -1.28
N GLU A 184 -4.27 -12.87 -2.06
CA GLU A 184 -4.07 -13.43 -3.40
C GLU A 184 -4.14 -14.98 -3.34
N PRO A 185 -5.16 -15.68 -3.88
CA PRO A 185 -4.82 -16.94 -4.51
C PRO A 185 -4.36 -16.57 -5.90
N THR A 186 -3.12 -16.95 -6.23
CA THR A 186 -2.71 -17.02 -7.63
C THR A 186 -3.71 -17.89 -8.36
N THR A 187 -4.51 -17.26 -9.22
CA THR A 187 -5.43 -17.95 -10.10
C THR A 187 -4.63 -18.49 -11.27
N SER A 188 -4.90 -19.73 -11.66
CA SER A 188 -4.24 -20.32 -12.81
C SER A 188 -4.93 -19.86 -14.09
N VAL A 189 -4.16 -19.26 -14.99
CA VAL A 189 -4.59 -18.87 -16.33
C VAL A 189 -4.17 -19.97 -17.30
N LEU A 190 -5.14 -20.47 -18.06
CA LEU A 190 -4.94 -21.45 -19.12
C LEU A 190 -4.93 -20.73 -20.46
N TYR A 191 -3.94 -21.01 -21.30
CA TYR A 191 -3.81 -20.39 -22.62
C TYR A 191 -3.15 -21.32 -23.64
N ILE A 192 -3.49 -21.13 -24.91
CA ILE A 192 -2.81 -21.77 -26.04
C ILE A 192 -1.64 -20.87 -26.45
N ASP A 193 -0.42 -21.41 -26.44
CA ASP A 193 0.79 -20.67 -26.85
C ASP A 193 0.75 -20.31 -28.33
N SER A 194 1.07 -19.06 -28.69
CA SER A 194 1.03 -18.63 -30.10
C SER A 194 2.09 -19.30 -30.97
N GLU A 195 3.25 -19.65 -30.43
CA GLU A 195 4.36 -20.26 -31.17
C GLU A 195 4.19 -21.78 -31.29
N THR A 196 3.91 -22.46 -30.16
CA THR A 196 3.82 -23.93 -30.14
C THR A 196 2.41 -24.48 -30.34
N GLN A 197 1.39 -23.64 -30.14
CA GLN A 197 -0.03 -24.03 -30.10
C GLN A 197 -0.35 -25.04 -28.97
N PHE A 198 0.48 -25.13 -27.94
CA PHE A 198 0.26 -26.04 -26.81
C PHE A 198 -0.60 -25.39 -25.73
N LEU A 199 -1.35 -26.19 -24.97
CA LEU A 199 -2.06 -25.72 -23.79
C LEU A 199 -1.07 -25.58 -22.64
N ASN A 200 -0.91 -24.35 -22.16
CA ASN A 200 -0.08 -24.00 -21.03
C ASN A 200 -0.93 -23.47 -19.88
N ARG A 201 -0.38 -23.62 -18.68
CA ARG A 201 -0.87 -23.03 -17.44
C ARG A 201 0.18 -22.09 -16.89
N ILE A 202 -0.24 -20.93 -16.44
CA ILE A 202 0.60 -20.00 -15.68
C ILE A 202 -0.20 -19.43 -14.53
N GLN A 203 0.44 -19.17 -13.40
CA GLN A 203 -0.21 -18.45 -12.32
C GLN A 203 -0.36 -16.97 -12.69
N THR A 204 -1.38 -16.27 -12.18
CA THR A 204 -1.57 -14.83 -12.43
C THR A 204 -0.41 -13.95 -11.97
N ASN A 205 0.47 -14.45 -11.09
CA ASN A 205 1.71 -13.78 -10.70
C ASN A 205 2.86 -13.97 -11.70
N GLY A 206 2.65 -14.70 -12.80
CA GLY A 206 3.64 -14.96 -13.85
C GLY A 206 4.65 -16.07 -13.54
N VAL A 207 4.47 -16.83 -12.47
CA VAL A 207 5.37 -17.92 -12.03
C VAL A 207 4.75 -19.30 -12.36
N GLU A 208 5.54 -20.36 -12.25
CA GLU A 208 5.12 -21.76 -12.41
C GLU A 208 4.48 -22.06 -13.77
N ARG A 209 5.13 -21.60 -14.84
CA ARG A 209 4.72 -21.93 -16.20
C ARG A 209 4.86 -23.43 -16.44
N GLU A 210 3.77 -24.08 -16.81
CA GLU A 210 3.70 -25.50 -17.07
C GLU A 210 3.02 -25.78 -18.42
N THR A 211 3.59 -26.71 -19.19
CA THR A 211 2.93 -27.25 -20.38
C THR A 211 2.00 -28.37 -19.97
N MET A 212 0.70 -28.12 -20.02
CA MET A 212 -0.31 -29.11 -19.65
C MET A 212 -0.52 -30.16 -20.74
N VAL A 213 -0.63 -29.72 -21.99
CA VAL A 213 -0.83 -30.61 -23.14
C VAL A 213 0.22 -30.28 -24.19
N PRO A 214 1.23 -31.15 -24.40
CA PRO A 214 2.37 -30.89 -25.28
C PRO A 214 2.03 -31.17 -26.76
N PHE A 215 0.83 -30.77 -27.20
CA PHE A 215 0.33 -31.01 -28.55
C PHE A 215 -0.40 -29.77 -29.08
N SER A 216 -0.22 -29.50 -30.38
CA SER A 216 -0.78 -28.32 -31.03
C SER A 216 -2.30 -28.41 -31.17
N MET A 217 -3.02 -27.40 -30.68
CA MET A 217 -4.48 -27.37 -30.65
C MET A 217 -5.07 -26.01 -30.99
N LYS A 218 -6.35 -26.01 -31.39
CA LYS A 218 -7.14 -24.80 -31.68
C LYS A 218 -8.20 -24.51 -30.61
N GLU A 219 -8.80 -25.57 -30.07
CA GLU A 219 -9.92 -25.51 -29.12
C GLU A 219 -9.74 -26.62 -28.09
N TYR A 220 -10.17 -26.39 -26.85
CA TYR A 220 -10.05 -27.38 -25.78
C TYR A 220 -11.21 -27.31 -24.79
N PHE A 221 -11.46 -28.43 -24.14
CA PHE A 221 -12.29 -28.60 -22.96
C PHE A 221 -11.46 -29.35 -21.94
N LEU A 222 -11.47 -28.85 -20.72
CA LEU A 222 -10.65 -29.36 -19.63
C LEU A 222 -11.54 -29.76 -18.47
N SER A 223 -11.24 -30.88 -17.83
CA SER A 223 -11.91 -31.31 -16.61
C SER A 223 -11.57 -30.39 -15.44
N GLU A 224 -12.43 -30.37 -14.41
CA GLU A 224 -12.22 -29.54 -13.21
C GLU A 224 -10.95 -29.90 -12.45
N ASP A 225 -10.56 -31.18 -12.47
CA ASP A 225 -9.33 -31.69 -11.88
C ASP A 225 -8.07 -31.43 -12.74
N LEU A 226 -8.24 -30.85 -13.94
CA LEU A 226 -7.18 -30.55 -14.89
C LEU A 226 -6.41 -31.77 -15.42
N GLU A 227 -6.85 -33.00 -15.12
CA GLU A 227 -6.16 -34.22 -15.54
C GLU A 227 -6.53 -34.66 -16.95
N THR A 228 -7.71 -34.26 -17.43
CA THR A 228 -8.27 -34.72 -18.70
C THR A 228 -8.59 -33.54 -19.61
N CYS A 229 -8.06 -33.58 -20.83
CA CYS A 229 -8.27 -32.56 -21.85
C CYS A 229 -8.82 -33.19 -23.13
N VAL A 230 -9.94 -32.70 -23.61
CA VAL A 230 -10.44 -32.98 -24.96
C VAL A 230 -10.16 -31.77 -25.82
N TYR A 231 -9.43 -31.92 -26.91
CA TYR A 231 -9.02 -30.80 -27.74
C TYR A 231 -9.09 -31.11 -29.23
N ARG A 232 -9.24 -30.06 -30.03
CA ARG A 232 -9.17 -30.13 -31.48
C ARG A 232 -7.76 -29.82 -31.96
N GLY A 233 -7.14 -30.78 -32.64
CA GLY A 233 -5.83 -30.61 -33.26
C GLY A 233 -5.85 -29.60 -34.41
N THR A 234 -4.67 -29.17 -34.84
CA THR A 234 -4.53 -28.26 -35.99
C THR A 234 -5.01 -28.90 -37.30
N ASP A 235 -4.98 -30.22 -37.37
CA ASP A 235 -5.50 -31.08 -38.43
C ASP A 235 -7.04 -31.21 -38.45
N GLY A 236 -7.73 -30.68 -37.44
CA GLY A 236 -9.18 -30.68 -37.33
C GLY A 236 -9.78 -31.87 -36.57
N ASN A 237 -8.97 -32.87 -36.24
CA ASN A 237 -9.39 -34.05 -35.50
C ASN A 237 -9.57 -33.76 -34.00
N LEU A 238 -10.41 -34.55 -33.34
CA LEU A 238 -10.62 -34.46 -31.89
C LEU A 238 -9.81 -35.51 -31.15
N TYR A 239 -9.16 -35.06 -30.09
CA TYR A 239 -8.27 -35.87 -29.28
C TYR A 239 -8.67 -35.80 -27.82
N HIS A 240 -8.47 -36.90 -27.13
CA HIS A 240 -8.52 -36.99 -25.68
C HIS A 240 -7.10 -37.18 -25.17
N TYR A 241 -6.72 -36.40 -24.17
CA TYR A 241 -5.42 -36.45 -23.51
C TYR A 241 -5.61 -36.57 -22.02
N ASN A 242 -4.93 -37.55 -21.43
CA ASN A 242 -4.87 -37.75 -19.98
C ASN A 242 -3.46 -37.39 -19.50
N ALA A 243 -3.37 -36.34 -18.68
CA ALA A 243 -2.11 -35.80 -18.17
C ALA A 243 -1.37 -36.80 -17.27
N SER A 244 -2.11 -37.52 -16.41
CA SER A 244 -1.56 -38.53 -15.49
C SER A 244 -0.90 -39.69 -16.23
N LEU A 245 -1.38 -40.03 -17.42
CA LEU A 245 -0.83 -41.08 -18.26
C LEU A 245 0.13 -40.57 -19.35
N GLY A 246 0.15 -39.26 -19.61
CA GLY A 246 0.91 -38.65 -20.72
C GLY A 246 0.52 -39.21 -22.09
N LYS A 247 -0.73 -39.66 -22.26
CA LYS A 247 -1.20 -40.35 -23.47
C LYS A 247 -2.32 -39.59 -24.15
N GLN A 248 -2.24 -39.55 -25.48
CA GLN A 248 -3.26 -39.03 -26.38
C GLN A 248 -3.93 -40.17 -27.14
N SER A 249 -5.25 -40.05 -27.32
CA SER A 249 -6.06 -40.96 -28.13
C SER A 249 -6.96 -40.16 -29.06
N LEU A 250 -7.07 -40.59 -30.32
CA LEU A 250 -8.02 -40.05 -31.27
C LEU A 250 -9.44 -40.45 -30.86
N LEU A 251 -10.36 -39.48 -30.83
CA LEU A 251 -11.77 -39.76 -30.57
C LEU A 251 -12.49 -40.19 -31.85
N THR A 252 -13.47 -41.07 -31.71
CA THR A 252 -14.27 -41.56 -32.84
C THR A 252 -15.19 -40.46 -33.39
N GLU A 253 -15.67 -40.67 -34.61
CA GLU A 253 -16.54 -39.73 -35.32
C GLU A 253 -17.86 -39.46 -34.55
N GLU A 254 -18.44 -40.50 -33.92
CA GLU A 254 -19.65 -40.39 -33.09
C GLU A 254 -19.46 -39.44 -31.89
N ILE A 255 -18.31 -39.51 -31.21
CA ILE A 255 -17.98 -38.64 -30.07
C ILE A 255 -17.68 -37.22 -30.57
N SER A 256 -17.12 -37.11 -31.77
CA SER A 256 -16.80 -35.83 -32.40
C SER A 256 -18.05 -35.03 -32.75
N GLU A 257 -19.11 -35.70 -33.21
CA GLU A 257 -20.41 -35.06 -33.46
C GLU A 257 -21.07 -34.54 -32.18
N ALA A 258 -21.04 -35.34 -31.10
CA ALA A 258 -21.55 -34.92 -29.79
C ALA A 258 -20.82 -33.69 -29.24
N PHE A 259 -19.49 -33.65 -29.39
CA PHE A 259 -18.68 -32.50 -29.00
C PHE A 259 -19.05 -31.22 -29.75
N ASN A 260 -19.20 -31.31 -31.08
CA ASN A 260 -19.58 -30.17 -31.91
C ASN A 260 -20.96 -29.61 -31.54
N GLN A 261 -21.91 -30.51 -31.20
CA GLN A 261 -23.24 -30.11 -30.73
C GLN A 261 -23.19 -29.40 -29.37
N SER A 262 -22.39 -29.91 -28.43
CA SER A 262 -22.23 -29.31 -27.09
C SER A 262 -21.47 -27.98 -27.11
N ALA A 263 -20.48 -27.81 -27.99
CA ALA A 263 -19.76 -26.55 -28.15
C ALA A 263 -20.63 -25.42 -28.73
N THR A 264 -21.70 -25.77 -29.45
CA THR A 264 -22.61 -24.80 -30.10
C THR A 264 -23.80 -24.42 -29.21
N ALA A 265 -24.13 -25.22 -28.19
CA ALA A 265 -25.20 -24.96 -27.24
C ALA A 265 -24.65 -24.20 -26.01
N GLU A 266 -25.00 -22.92 -25.88
CA GLU A 266 -24.64 -22.07 -24.73
C GLU A 266 -24.83 -22.78 -23.37
N ASN A 267 -23.71 -23.06 -22.70
CA ASN A 267 -23.53 -23.48 -21.30
C ASN A 267 -24.79 -23.70 -20.45
N LYS A 268 -25.16 -24.98 -20.25
CA LYS A 268 -25.57 -25.55 -18.95
C LYS A 268 -25.84 -27.04 -19.08
N LYS A 269 -25.08 -27.84 -18.33
CA LYS A 269 -25.25 -29.28 -18.05
C LYS A 269 -24.75 -30.24 -19.14
N LEU A 270 -23.87 -31.15 -18.72
CA LEU A 270 -23.47 -32.39 -19.40
C LEU A 270 -22.65 -32.24 -20.69
N ALA A 271 -21.34 -32.42 -20.56
CA ALA A 271 -20.79 -33.65 -21.13
C ALA A 271 -20.70 -34.62 -19.93
N ALA A 272 -21.75 -35.38 -19.60
CA ALA A 272 -21.90 -36.71 -20.17
C ALA A 272 -20.52 -37.25 -20.55
N PHE A 273 -19.75 -37.61 -19.52
CA PHE A 273 -18.70 -38.61 -19.64
C PHE A 273 -19.26 -39.70 -20.55
N VAL A 274 -18.71 -39.84 -21.75
CA VAL A 274 -18.88 -41.06 -22.52
C VAL A 274 -18.20 -42.12 -21.66
N GLU A 275 -19.03 -42.89 -20.96
CA GLU A 275 -18.68 -44.08 -20.19
C GLU A 275 -17.70 -44.94 -21.00
N LEU A 276 -16.42 -44.86 -20.65
CA LEU A 276 -15.46 -45.91 -20.92
C LEU A 276 -15.13 -46.56 -19.58
N GLU A 277 -16.01 -47.50 -19.21
CA GLU A 277 -15.89 -48.58 -18.21
C GLU A 277 -15.01 -48.32 -16.95
N GLY A 278 -15.67 -48.08 -15.79
CA GLY A 278 -15.05 -48.17 -14.45
C GLY A 278 -15.85 -47.44 -13.36
N PRO A 279 -15.83 -47.89 -12.07
CA PRO A 279 -16.92 -47.65 -11.13
C PRO A 279 -17.01 -46.20 -10.62
N THR A 280 -18.24 -45.70 -10.63
CA THR A 280 -18.78 -44.42 -10.15
C THR A 280 -18.14 -43.86 -8.88
N PRO A 281 -17.67 -42.61 -8.89
CA PRO A 281 -17.73 -41.73 -7.74
C PRO A 281 -18.99 -40.85 -7.82
N THR A 282 -19.82 -40.92 -6.79
CA THR A 282 -20.93 -39.99 -6.53
C THR A 282 -20.39 -38.59 -6.23
N LEU A 283 -20.85 -37.58 -6.98
CA LEU A 283 -20.64 -36.17 -6.66
C LEU A 283 -21.79 -35.65 -5.79
N GLU A 284 -21.45 -35.24 -4.57
CA GLU A 284 -22.32 -34.44 -3.70
C GLU A 284 -22.36 -32.99 -4.21
N VAL A 285 -23.57 -32.45 -4.33
CA VAL A 285 -23.83 -31.06 -4.68
C VAL A 285 -23.74 -30.22 -3.41
N VAL A 286 -22.77 -29.31 -3.30
CA VAL A 286 -22.81 -28.20 -2.35
C VAL A 286 -23.23 -26.94 -3.12
N PRO A 287 -24.46 -26.43 -2.92
CA PRO A 287 -24.86 -25.16 -3.49
C PRO A 287 -24.43 -24.01 -2.57
N VAL A 288 -23.63 -23.10 -3.13
CA VAL A 288 -23.23 -21.76 -2.64
C VAL A 288 -22.47 -21.74 -1.30
#